data_AF-A0A8H4N986-F1
#
_entry.id   AF-A0A8H4N986-F1
#
_cell.length_a   1.000
_cell.length_b   1.000
_cell.length_c   1.000
_cell.angle_alpha   90.00
_cell.angle_beta   90.00
_cell.angle_gamma   90.00
#
_symmetry.space_group_name_H-M   'P 1'
#
loop_
_entity.id
_entity.type
_entity.pdbx_description
1 polymer ?
#
loop_
_entity_poly.entity_id
_entity_poly.type
_entity_poly.pdbx_seq_one_letter_code
_entity_poly.pdbx_strand_id
1 'polypeptide(L)'
;MPFNAVISALTAASCVEGAPLLTARAEVAHDSLSPLAEAIRTGTEGDGIKRFAPFLHIAHGCQPYPAVNEAGDTSGGLQDTGTSTGGCRDETK
;
A
#
# COMPACT_ATOMS: atom_id res chain seq x y z
N MET A 1 -24.27 -51.13 32.32
CA MET A 1 -24.78 -51.68 31.04
C MET A 1 -26.15 -51.08 30.79
N PRO A 2 -26.50 -50.59 29.60
CA PRO A 2 -25.79 -49.80 28.59
C PRO A 2 -26.18 -48.31 28.83
N PHE A 3 -25.80 -47.25 28.12
CA PHE A 3 -26.10 -47.01 26.73
C PHE A 3 -25.30 -45.76 26.32
N ASN A 4 -24.19 -46.03 25.64
CA ASN A 4 -23.50 -45.08 24.79
C ASN A 4 -24.51 -44.42 23.85
N ALA A 5 -24.92 -43.17 24.09
CA ALA A 5 -25.79 -42.47 23.15
C ALA A 5 -25.81 -40.93 23.29
N VAL A 6 -24.70 -40.26 23.65
CA VAL A 6 -24.69 -38.78 23.59
C VAL A 6 -23.48 -38.18 22.86
N ILE A 7 -22.45 -38.94 22.52
CA ILE A 7 -21.32 -38.39 21.77
C ILE A 7 -21.51 -38.71 20.28
N SER A 8 -22.45 -38.03 19.64
CA SER A 8 -22.57 -38.04 18.20
C SER A 8 -22.71 -36.63 17.65
N ALA A 9 -21.80 -36.33 16.73
CA ALA A 9 -21.91 -35.33 15.68
C ALA A 9 -21.82 -33.85 16.10
N LEU A 10 -20.58 -33.34 16.21
CA LEU A 10 -20.25 -32.04 15.61
C LEU A 10 -18.76 -31.90 15.27
N THR A 11 -18.25 -32.80 14.41
CA THR A 11 -17.03 -32.56 13.65
C THR A 11 -17.40 -32.21 12.21
N ALA A 12 -16.68 -31.25 11.63
CA ALA A 12 -16.80 -30.73 10.26
C ALA A 12 -17.73 -29.52 10.07
N ALA A 13 -17.48 -28.43 10.81
CA ALA A 13 -17.47 -27.14 10.14
C ALA A 13 -16.04 -26.95 9.61
N SER A 14 -15.83 -27.39 8.37
CA SER A 14 -14.61 -27.18 7.60
C SER A 14 -14.13 -25.74 7.77
N CYS A 15 -12.87 -25.58 8.12
CA CYS A 15 -12.16 -24.32 7.98
C CYS A 15 -12.30 -23.89 6.51
N VAL A 16 -13.25 -23.01 6.20
CA VAL A 16 -13.08 -22.13 5.05
C VAL A 16 -11.98 -21.18 5.49
N GLU A 17 -10.74 -21.64 5.39
CA GLU A 17 -9.65 -20.74 5.10
C GLU A 17 -10.00 -20.20 3.70
N GLY A 18 -10.76 -19.11 3.69
CA GLY A 18 -10.95 -18.33 2.50
C GLY A 18 -9.55 -17.95 2.06
N ALA A 19 -9.03 -18.65 1.05
CA ALA A 19 -7.87 -18.19 0.31
C ALA A 19 -8.11 -16.69 0.06
N PRO A 20 -7.13 -15.81 0.31
CA PRO A 20 -7.35 -14.39 0.11
C PRO A 20 -7.86 -14.24 -1.32
N LEU A 21 -9.13 -13.86 -1.45
CA LEU A 21 -9.71 -13.57 -2.75
C LEU A 21 -8.78 -12.52 -3.35
N LEU A 22 -8.21 -12.79 -4.52
CA LEU A 22 -7.37 -11.85 -5.24
C LEU A 22 -8.26 -10.70 -5.71
N THR A 23 -8.55 -9.79 -4.78
CA THR A 23 -9.28 -8.55 -5.00
C THR A 23 -8.28 -7.52 -5.46
N ALA A 24 -8.60 -6.83 -6.55
CA ALA A 24 -7.83 -5.68 -6.98
C ALA A 24 -7.83 -4.60 -5.89
N ARG A 25 -6.65 -4.02 -5.61
CA ARG A 25 -6.52 -2.84 -4.75
C ARG A 25 -7.24 -1.65 -5.39
N ALA A 26 -7.69 -0.70 -4.57
CA ALA A 26 -8.40 0.45 -5.11
C ALA A 26 -7.45 1.39 -5.83
N GLU A 27 -7.96 2.04 -6.88
CA GLU A 27 -7.36 3.26 -7.41
C GLU A 27 -8.01 4.46 -6.72
N VAL A 28 -7.19 5.36 -6.17
CA VAL A 28 -7.65 6.50 -5.36
C VAL A 28 -7.12 7.82 -5.90
N ALA A 29 -7.74 8.93 -5.47
CA ALA A 29 -7.31 10.27 -5.90
C ALA A 29 -5.84 10.53 -5.56
N HIS A 30 -5.10 11.18 -6.46
CA HIS A 30 -3.65 11.33 -6.32
C HIS A 30 -3.22 12.11 -5.06
N ASP A 31 -4.11 12.95 -4.53
CA ASP A 31 -3.92 13.79 -3.35
C ASP A 31 -4.52 13.18 -2.07
N SER A 32 -5.13 12.00 -2.15
CA SER A 32 -5.71 11.32 -0.99
C SER A 32 -4.71 10.46 -0.21
N LEU A 33 -3.56 10.16 -0.82
CA LEU A 33 -2.51 9.37 -0.21
C LEU A 33 -1.56 10.24 0.63
N SER A 34 -0.99 9.65 1.67
CA SER A 34 0.01 10.26 2.54
C SER A 34 1.36 9.57 2.35
N PRO A 35 2.48 10.28 2.57
CA PRO A 35 3.80 9.68 2.47
C PRO A 35 3.95 8.52 3.45
N LEU A 36 4.54 7.43 2.97
CA LEU A 36 4.91 6.30 3.82
C LEU A 36 6.10 6.66 4.69
N ALA A 37 6.10 6.16 5.93
CA ALA A 37 7.28 6.22 6.77
C ALA A 37 8.45 5.51 6.07
N GLU A 38 9.65 6.08 6.17
CA GLU A 38 10.84 5.51 5.56
C GLU A 38 11.14 4.12 6.13
N ALA A 39 10.98 3.09 5.30
CA ALA A 39 11.14 1.69 5.67
C ALA A 39 12.49 1.10 5.17
N ILE A 40 13.60 1.79 5.46
CA ILE A 40 14.94 1.31 5.09
C ILE A 40 15.44 0.31 6.15
N ARG A 41 15.91 -0.86 5.69
CA ARG A 41 16.48 -1.91 6.57
C ARG A 41 17.68 -1.38 7.35
N THR A 42 17.96 -1.96 8.52
CA THR A 42 19.18 -1.63 9.28
C THR A 42 20.42 -2.33 8.71
N GLY A 43 21.61 -1.82 9.06
CA GLY A 43 22.90 -2.37 8.63
C GLY A 43 23.46 -1.69 7.38
N THR A 44 24.58 -2.22 6.87
CA THR A 44 25.40 -1.56 5.84
C THR A 44 24.63 -1.22 4.56
N GLU A 45 23.67 -2.05 4.17
CA GLU A 45 22.82 -1.77 3.00
C GLU A 45 21.95 -0.53 3.22
N GLY A 46 21.26 -0.45 4.37
CA GLY A 46 20.42 0.70 4.72
C GLY A 46 21.22 1.97 4.90
N ASP A 47 22.38 1.87 5.54
CA ASP A 47 23.32 2.98 5.69
C ASP A 47 23.78 3.48 4.30
N GLY A 48 24.03 2.55 3.38
CA GLY A 48 24.33 2.86 1.98
C GLY A 48 23.19 3.59 1.28
N ILE A 49 21.95 3.07 1.38
CA ILE A 49 20.78 3.70 0.77
C ILE A 49 20.60 5.14 1.29
N LYS A 50 20.68 5.36 2.60
CA LYS A 50 20.57 6.70 3.19
C LYS A 50 21.73 7.62 2.78
N ARG A 51 22.96 7.08 2.77
CA ARG A 51 24.17 7.86 2.46
C ARG A 51 24.19 8.38 1.02
N PHE A 52 23.64 7.60 0.10
CA PHE A 52 23.65 7.86 -1.33
C PHE A 52 22.27 8.25 -1.89
N ALA A 53 21.29 8.53 -1.03
CA ALA A 53 20.03 9.13 -1.45
C ALA A 53 20.30 10.50 -2.12
N PRO A 54 19.79 10.73 -3.33
CA PRO A 54 20.08 11.96 -4.05
C PRO A 54 19.23 13.13 -3.52
N PHE A 55 19.76 14.34 -3.67
CA PHE A 55 18.92 15.54 -3.65
C PHE A 55 18.21 15.66 -4.99
N LEU A 56 16.91 15.95 -4.95
CA LEU A 56 16.09 16.12 -6.14
C LEU A 56 15.66 17.58 -6.27
N HIS A 57 16.07 18.23 -7.36
CA HIS A 57 15.57 19.55 -7.72
C HIS A 57 14.53 19.41 -8.84
N ILE A 58 13.29 19.81 -8.56
CA ILE A 58 12.22 19.84 -9.55
C ILE A 58 12.31 21.17 -10.31
N ALA A 59 12.96 21.15 -11.46
CA ALA A 59 13.04 22.33 -12.32
C ALA A 59 11.67 22.71 -12.89
N HIS A 60 10.91 21.70 -13.35
CA HIS A 60 9.57 21.83 -13.91
C HIS A 60 8.79 20.53 -13.70
N GLY A 61 7.46 20.59 -13.77
CA GLY A 61 6.59 19.41 -13.59
C GLY A 61 6.07 19.25 -12.17
N CYS A 62 5.58 18.05 -11.87
CA CYS A 62 5.02 17.72 -10.57
C CYS A 62 6.09 17.52 -9.49
N GLN A 63 5.72 17.78 -8.24
CA GLN A 63 6.46 17.29 -7.08
C GLN A 63 6.36 15.75 -6.99
N PRO A 64 7.23 15.08 -6.22
CA PRO A 64 7.03 13.67 -5.85
C PRO A 64 5.73 13.49 -5.08
N TYR A 65 4.98 12.42 -5.36
CA TYR A 65 3.72 12.06 -4.68
C TYR A 65 3.75 10.59 -4.27
N PRO A 66 2.96 10.18 -3.26
CA PRO A 66 2.83 8.78 -2.90
C PRO A 66 2.12 8.03 -4.02
N ALA A 67 2.74 6.97 -4.52
CA ALA A 67 2.12 6.11 -5.51
C ALA A 67 1.19 5.07 -4.88
N VAL A 68 1.45 4.68 -3.63
CA VAL A 68 0.71 3.64 -2.91
C VAL A 68 0.62 3.92 -1.42
N ASN A 69 -0.38 3.37 -0.75
CA ASN A 69 -0.46 3.32 0.73
C ASN A 69 -0.12 1.92 1.29
N GLU A 70 -0.15 1.76 2.62
CA GLU A 70 0.09 0.47 3.30
C GLU A 70 -0.98 -0.58 2.95
N ALA A 71 -2.20 -0.11 2.71
CA ALA A 71 -3.28 -0.89 2.17
C ALA A 71 -3.17 -1.07 0.65
N GLY A 72 -1.99 -0.88 0.04
CA GLY A 72 -1.67 -1.10 -1.37
C GLY A 72 -2.60 -0.48 -2.40
N ASP A 73 -3.47 0.44 -2.02
CA ASP A 73 -4.24 1.26 -2.96
C ASP A 73 -3.27 2.12 -3.75
N THR A 74 -3.55 2.33 -5.02
CA THR A 74 -2.67 3.05 -5.95
C THR A 74 -3.22 4.43 -6.27
N SER A 75 -2.35 5.41 -6.42
CA SER A 75 -2.70 6.72 -6.96
C SER A 75 -3.19 6.58 -8.41
N GLY A 76 -4.37 7.12 -8.70
CA GLY A 76 -4.90 7.24 -10.07
C GLY A 76 -4.24 8.35 -10.89
N GLY A 77 -3.31 9.10 -10.27
CA GLY A 77 -2.58 10.17 -10.94
C GLY A 77 -3.47 11.34 -11.38
N LEU A 78 -2.99 12.05 -12.40
CA LEU A 78 -3.67 13.18 -13.02
C LEU A 78 -3.75 12.96 -14.52
N GLN A 79 -4.86 13.37 -15.13
CA GLN A 79 -4.96 13.44 -16.58
C GLN A 79 -3.97 14.49 -17.12
N ASP A 80 -3.39 14.24 -18.29
CA ASP A 80 -2.43 15.09 -19.01
C ASP A 80 -3.04 16.36 -19.61
N THR A 81 -3.80 17.10 -18.80
CA THR A 81 -4.48 18.34 -19.19
C THR A 81 -4.10 19.49 -18.25
N GLY A 82 -4.37 20.73 -18.66
CA GLY A 82 -4.03 21.92 -17.88
C GLY A 82 -2.55 22.31 -18.01
N THR A 83 -1.99 22.90 -16.97
CA THR A 83 -0.57 23.29 -16.95
C THR A 83 0.30 22.11 -16.55
N SER A 84 1.59 22.15 -16.89
CA SER A 84 2.57 21.10 -16.53
C SER A 84 2.73 20.86 -15.01
N THR A 85 2.13 21.72 -14.18
CA THR A 85 2.16 21.63 -12.71
C THR A 85 0.74 21.66 -12.12
N GLY A 86 -0.30 21.57 -12.95
CA GLY A 86 -1.69 21.67 -12.50
C GLY A 86 -2.04 20.50 -11.58
N GLY A 87 -2.43 20.78 -10.33
CA GLY A 87 -2.87 19.77 -9.38
C GLY A 87 -1.75 19.02 -8.63
N CYS A 88 -0.47 19.19 -8.95
CA CYS A 88 0.61 18.36 -8.39
C CYS A 88 1.80 19.15 -7.80
N ARG A 89 1.50 20.23 -7.06
CA ARG A 89 2.52 21.15 -6.48
C ARG A 89 2.68 21.06 -4.98
N ASP A 90 1.83 20.30 -4.30
CA ASP A 90 1.93 20.09 -2.86
C ASP A 90 3.20 19.32 -2.52
N GLU A 91 4.07 19.92 -1.69
CA GLU A 91 5.33 19.34 -1.21
C GLU A 91 5.13 18.53 0.09
N THR A 92 3.91 18.52 0.63
CA THR A 92 3.55 17.74 1.83
C THR A 92 2.98 16.36 1.49
N LYS A 93 2.84 16.07 0.19
CA LYS A 93 2.38 14.77 -0.31
C LYS A 93 3.51 13.77 -0.34
#